data_AF-A0A2S9GCA9-F1
#
_entry.id   AF-A0A2S9GCA9-F1
#
_cell.length_a   1.000
_cell.length_b   1.000
_cell.length_c   1.000
_cell.angle_alpha   90.00
_cell.angle_beta   90.00
_cell.angle_gamma   90.00
#
_symmetry.space_group_name_H-M   'P 1'
#
loop_
_entity.id
_entity.type
_entity.pdbx_description
1 polymer ?
#
loop_
_entity_poly.entity_id
_entity_poly.type
_entity_poly.pdbx_seq_one_letter_code
_entity_poly.pdbx_strand_id
1 'polypeptide(L)'
;LTFLPYLVPGIAFAVAYLSLFAVPRGPIPALYGTAAILVLIYTAEQMPFASRAGISSMMQLGPDPEEAAQVAGAGWWRRMVGIIL
;
A
#
# COMPACT_ATOMS: atom_id res chain seq x y z
N LEU A 1 -17.62 -23.14 -2.27
CA LEU A 1 -17.54 -23.07 -0.79
C LEU A 1 -16.10 -22.88 -0.27
N THR A 2 -15.06 -23.17 -1.05
CA THR A 2 -13.64 -23.12 -0.62
C THR A 2 -13.03 -21.71 -0.46
N PHE A 3 -13.65 -20.66 -1.00
CA PHE A 3 -13.16 -19.27 -0.92
C PHE A 3 -13.92 -18.38 0.08
N LEU A 4 -14.97 -18.91 0.71
CA LEU A 4 -15.72 -18.20 1.76
C LEU A 4 -14.81 -17.62 2.86
N PRO A 5 -13.85 -18.37 3.44
CA PRO A 5 -12.99 -17.82 4.49
C PRO A 5 -12.02 -16.75 3.99
N TYR A 6 -11.83 -16.59 2.67
CA TYR A 6 -11.00 -15.52 2.08
C TYR A 6 -11.81 -14.27 1.73
N LEU A 7 -13.10 -14.43 1.40
CA LEU A 7 -14.07 -13.35 1.24
C LEU A 7 -14.42 -12.67 2.58
N VAL A 8 -14.45 -13.45 3.67
CA VAL A 8 -14.75 -12.96 5.03
C VAL A 8 -13.76 -11.87 5.51
N PRO A 9 -12.43 -11.99 5.34
CA PRO A 9 -11.48 -10.93 5.66
C PRO A 9 -11.76 -9.60 4.95
N GLY A 10 -12.03 -9.64 3.64
CA GLY A 10 -12.29 -8.43 2.85
C GLY A 10 -13.57 -7.72 3.30
N ILE A 11 -14.64 -8.48 3.53
CA ILE A 11 -15.91 -7.94 4.04
C ILE A 11 -15.73 -7.40 5.47
N ALA A 12 -14.98 -8.08 6.33
CA ALA A 12 -14.70 -7.62 7.68
C ALA A 12 -13.92 -6.29 7.68
N PHE A 13 -12.93 -6.15 6.79
CA PHE A 13 -12.20 -4.89 6.59
C PHE A 13 -13.10 -3.76 6.10
N ALA A 14 -13.94 -4.04 5.10
CA ALA A 14 -14.89 -3.06 4.59
C ALA A 14 -15.87 -2.61 5.68
N VAL A 15 -16.43 -3.53 6.47
CA VAL A 15 -17.34 -3.20 7.58
C VAL A 15 -16.63 -2.42 8.69
N ALA A 16 -15.38 -2.77 9.01
CA ALA A 16 -14.56 -2.01 9.97
C ALA A 16 -14.31 -0.56 9.49
N TYR A 17 -13.97 -0.35 8.22
CA TYR A 17 -13.79 0.99 7.66
C TYR A 17 -15.11 1.77 7.57
N LEU A 18 -16.19 1.14 7.11
CA LEU A 18 -17.51 1.75 7.07
C LEU A 18 -17.96 2.22 8.46
N SER A 19 -17.74 1.41 9.50
CA SER A 19 -18.08 1.78 10.89
C SER A 19 -17.11 2.81 11.49
N LEU A 20 -15.84 2.81 11.09
CA LEU A 20 -14.86 3.81 11.51
C LEU A 20 -15.21 5.22 11.00
N PHE A 21 -15.67 5.32 9.75
CA PHE A 21 -16.02 6.58 9.08
C PHE A 21 -17.53 6.89 9.07
N ALA A 22 -18.35 6.08 9.74
CA ALA A 22 -19.79 6.32 9.92
C ALA A 22 -20.09 7.55 10.78
N VAL A 23 -19.19 7.90 11.69
CA VAL A 23 -19.34 9.02 12.62
C VAL A 23 -18.09 9.90 12.50
N PRO A 24 -18.23 11.23 12.44
CA PRO A 24 -17.07 12.12 12.45
C PRO A 24 -16.32 11.95 13.78
N ARG A 25 -15.01 11.68 13.72
CA ARG A 25 -14.15 11.48 14.90
C ARG A 25 -12.97 12.45 14.82
N GLY A 26 -13.02 13.51 15.62
CA GLY A 26 -11.99 14.55 15.66
C GLY A 26 -11.88 15.30 14.32
N PRO A 27 -10.66 15.51 13.77
CA PRO A 27 -10.47 16.21 12.48
C PRO A 27 -10.89 15.36 11.27
N ILE A 28 -11.25 14.09 11.47
CA ILE A 28 -11.65 13.17 10.40
C ILE A 28 -13.16 13.29 10.20
N PRO A 29 -13.62 13.80 9.03
CA PRO A 29 -15.04 13.89 8.73
C PRO A 29 -15.65 12.49 8.51
N ALA A 30 -16.97 12.39 8.64
CA ALA A 30 -17.66 11.18 8.21
C ALA A 30 -17.53 11.03 6.68
N LEU A 31 -16.93 9.93 6.24
CA LEU A 31 -16.79 9.60 4.81
C LEU A 31 -17.86 8.60 4.35
N TYR A 32 -18.70 8.13 5.26
CA TYR A 32 -19.78 7.20 4.96
C TYR A 32 -20.75 7.79 3.93
N GLY A 33 -21.05 7.02 2.88
CA GLY A 33 -21.90 7.46 1.76
C GLY A 33 -21.17 8.24 0.66
N THR A 34 -19.85 8.46 0.76
CA THR A 34 -19.05 9.11 -0.29
C THR A 34 -18.21 8.10 -1.07
N ALA A 35 -17.80 8.42 -2.30
CA ALA A 35 -16.87 7.57 -3.06
C ALA A 35 -15.49 7.46 -2.40
N ALA A 36 -15.09 8.44 -1.58
CA ALA A 36 -13.81 8.46 -0.89
C ALA A 36 -13.61 7.27 0.05
N ILE A 37 -14.67 6.79 0.71
CA ILE A 37 -14.57 5.64 1.61
C ILE A 37 -14.24 4.35 0.86
N LEU A 38 -14.78 4.17 -0.35
CA LEU A 38 -14.51 3.02 -1.19
C LEU A 38 -13.06 3.04 -1.68
N VAL A 39 -12.57 4.21 -2.09
CA VAL A 39 -11.16 4.41 -2.46
C VAL A 39 -10.23 4.05 -1.29
N LEU A 40 -10.55 4.50 -0.07
CA LEU A 40 -9.76 4.17 1.13
C LEU A 40 -9.76 2.67 1.44
N ILE A 41 -10.94 2.04 1.43
CA ILE A 41 -11.07 0.59 1.66
C ILE A 41 -10.21 -0.18 0.64
N TYR A 42 -10.35 0.14 -0.65
CA TYR A 42 -9.62 -0.55 -1.71
C TYR A 42 -8.11 -0.31 -1.61
N THR A 43 -7.70 0.91 -1.26
CA THR A 43 -6.27 1.24 -1.09
C THR A 43 -5.67 0.44 0.08
N ALA A 44 -6.38 0.38 1.22
CA ALA A 44 -5.93 -0.39 2.38
C ALA A 44 -5.89 -1.89 2.08
N GLU A 45 -6.85 -2.42 1.33
CA GLU A 45 -6.91 -3.82 0.93
C GLU A 45 -5.76 -4.20 -0.04
N GLN A 46 -5.40 -3.30 -0.95
CA GLN A 46 -4.32 -3.54 -1.92
C GLN A 46 -2.92 -3.23 -1.39
N MET A 47 -2.80 -2.51 -0.28
CA MET A 47 -1.52 -2.13 0.33
C MET A 47 -0.59 -3.34 0.62
N PRO A 48 -1.07 -4.45 1.20
CA PRO A 48 -0.25 -5.65 1.43
C PRO A 48 0.25 -6.28 0.14
N PHE A 49 -0.56 -6.25 -0.92
CA PHE A 49 -0.17 -6.75 -2.24
C PHE A 49 0.89 -5.86 -2.88
N ALA A 50 0.67 -4.54 -2.89
CA ALA A 50 1.64 -3.56 -3.38
C ALA A 50 2.97 -3.66 -2.63
N SER A 51 2.94 -3.84 -1.31
CA SER A 51 4.15 -4.02 -0.49
C SER A 51 4.91 -5.29 -0.88
N ARG A 52 4.23 -6.43 -1.04
CA ARG A 52 4.87 -7.68 -1.46
C ARG A 52 5.47 -7.57 -2.86
N ALA A 53 4.77 -6.93 -3.79
CA ALA A 53 5.27 -6.67 -5.13
C ALA A 53 6.53 -5.79 -5.10
N GLY A 54 6.52 -4.70 -4.32
CA GLY A 54 7.68 -3.82 -4.15
C GLY A 54 8.87 -4.51 -3.49
N ILE A 55 8.65 -5.34 -2.47
CA ILE A 55 9.73 -6.13 -1.87
C ILE A 55 10.31 -7.11 -2.90
N SER A 56 9.45 -7.76 -3.69
CA SER A 56 9.89 -8.67 -4.74
C SER A 56 10.71 -7.98 -5.83
N SER A 57 10.33 -6.77 -6.26
CA SER A 57 11.10 -6.02 -7.24
C SER A 57 12.46 -5.58 -6.68
N MET A 58 12.52 -5.15 -5.41
CA MET A 58 13.78 -4.84 -4.74
C MET A 58 14.71 -6.05 -4.64
N MET A 59 14.17 -7.22 -4.31
CA MET A 59 14.95 -8.47 -4.26
C MET A 59 15.47 -8.89 -5.64
N GLN A 60 14.71 -8.63 -6.70
CA GLN A 60 15.13 -8.92 -8.08
C GLN A 60 16.23 -7.98 -8.57
N LEU A 61 16.20 -6.71 -8.15
CA LEU A 61 17.17 -5.69 -8.57
C LEU A 61 18.58 -5.95 -7.99
N GLY A 62 18.66 -6.52 -6.78
CA GLY A 62 19.92 -6.81 -6.10
C GLY A 62 20.66 -5.55 -5.61
N PRO A 63 21.71 -5.70 -4.77
CA PRO A 63 22.47 -4.57 -4.24
C PRO A 63 23.47 -3.97 -5.25
N ASP A 64 23.96 -4.78 -6.19
CA ASP A 64 25.02 -4.44 -7.15
C ASP A 64 24.84 -3.08 -7.87
N PRO A 65 23.67 -2.76 -8.47
CA PRO A 65 23.49 -1.48 -9.17
C PRO A 65 23.45 -0.28 -8.20
N GLU A 66 22.96 -0.47 -6.97
CA GLU A 66 22.92 0.59 -5.97
C GLU A 66 24.33 0.87 -5.41
N GLU A 67 25.13 -0.19 -5.19
CA GLU A 67 26.52 -0.09 -4.75
C GLU A 67 27.42 0.53 -5.84
N ALA A 68 27.27 0.11 -7.10
CA ALA A 68 28.02 0.70 -8.22
C ALA A 68 27.75 2.20 -8.35
N ALA A 69 26.50 2.62 -8.18
CA ALA A 69 26.13 4.03 -8.20
C ALA A 69 26.63 4.79 -6.98
N GLN A 70 26.65 4.17 -5.80
CA GLN A 70 27.24 4.75 -4.60
C GLN A 70 28.75 4.98 -4.77
N VAL A 71 29.47 4.01 -5.35
CA VAL A 71 30.90 4.13 -5.68
C VAL A 71 31.13 5.21 -6.75
N ALA A 72 30.21 5.34 -7.71
CA ALA A 72 30.22 6.42 -8.71
C ALA A 72 29.81 7.80 -8.16
N GLY A 73 29.54 7.93 -6.85
CA GLY A 73 29.22 9.19 -6.20
C GLY A 73 27.75 9.64 -6.30
N ALA A 74 26.83 8.74 -6.67
CA ALA A 74 25.40 9.07 -6.74
C ALA A 74 24.78 9.20 -5.34
N GLY A 75 24.26 10.39 -5.03
CA GLY A 75 23.49 10.64 -3.81
C GLY A 75 22.19 9.82 -3.74
N TRP A 76 21.64 9.67 -2.53
CA TRP A 76 20.49 8.81 -2.25
C TRP A 76 19.28 9.06 -3.17
N TRP A 77 18.89 10.31 -3.38
CA TRP A 77 17.77 10.66 -4.27
C TRP A 77 17.98 10.25 -5.73
N ARG A 78 19.21 10.34 -6.22
CA ARG A 78 19.57 9.97 -7.60
C ARG A 78 19.56 8.45 -7.78
N ARG A 79 19.94 7.69 -6.74
CA ARG A 79 19.82 6.23 -6.72
C ARG A 79 18.36 5.79 -6.65
N MET A 80 17.56 6.43 -5.80
CA MET A 80 16.13 6.13 -5.69
C MET A 80 15.37 6.34 -7.00
N VAL A 81 15.54 7.50 -7.67
CA VAL A 81 14.75 7.82 -8.87
C VAL A 81 15.39 7.33 -10.17
N GLY A 82 16.71 7.26 -10.23
CA GLY A 82 17.41 6.93 -11.48
C GLY A 82 17.79 5.46 -11.64
N ILE A 83 17.65 4.64 -10.59
CA ILE A 83 18.12 3.25 -10.56
C ILE A 83 17.04 2.31 -10.02
N ILE A 84 16.34 2.70 -8.95
CA ILE A 84 15.34 1.86 -8.28
C ILE A 84 13.93 2.03 -8.86
N LEU A 85 13.51 3.27 -9.13
CA LEU A 85 12.18 3.61 -9.64
C LEU A 85 12.08 3.41 -11.16
#